data_AF-A0A2V8G649-F1
#
_entry.id   AF-A0A2V8G649-F1
#
_cell.length_a   1.000
_cell.length_b   1.000
_cell.length_c   1.000
_cell.angle_alpha   90.00
_cell.angle_beta   90.00
_cell.angle_gamma   90.00
#
_symmetry.space_group_name_H-M   'P 1'
#
loop_
_entity.id
_entity.type
_entity.pdbx_description
1 polymer ?
#
loop_
_entity_poly.entity_id
_entity_poly.type
_entity_poly.pdbx_seq_one_letter_code
_entity_poly.pdbx_strand_id
1 'polypeptide(L)'
;MNLLLIPKVAFRAIVQNAMRSALTALGIIIGVAAVICVVAIGEGAAARVEQAITNIGANMIWVEAGGVNRNGVRTGSGGTKTLTLADYDAITEHISLVTNVTPQADSRVQLVYGNQNWNSSVRGVAPAYIALKGWNIVRGGMFTDVDVERAANVCVLGQTVVDQLFGQSDPIGEAIRVRDQSCQVVGVLEVKGQSATGQDQDDNLLMPYTTVMKKILGHTWLDDIMCSATSAAVVDQAEQEIASLMRDRHHIRPGVDDDFNLRHPTEIAEAVKRSTQTMELLLAAIASVSLLVGGIGIMNIMLVSVTERTREIGLRMAVGAKGRDVRLQFLVEALILALIGGMIGMLAGVAGSRAISNAFSWPTRVSPSAILLAFGFSAAIGIFFGFYPASKAATLDPIDALRYE
;
A
#
# COMPACT_ATOMS: atom_id res chain seq x y z
N MET A 1 -52.21 -11.27 3.51
CA MET A 1 -51.32 -12.23 2.80
C MET A 1 -50.21 -12.64 3.77
N ASN A 2 -49.90 -13.94 3.91
CA ASN A 2 -48.88 -14.40 4.85
C ASN A 2 -47.48 -13.97 4.37
N LEU A 3 -46.73 -13.20 5.17
CA LEU A 3 -45.41 -12.65 4.80
C LEU A 3 -44.41 -13.71 4.33
N LEU A 4 -44.54 -14.95 4.82
CA LEU A 4 -43.70 -16.10 4.47
C LEU A 4 -43.94 -16.66 3.05
N LEU A 5 -45.07 -16.35 2.41
CA LEU A 5 -45.36 -16.84 1.05
C LEU A 5 -44.76 -15.95 -0.05
N ILE A 6 -44.44 -14.69 0.27
CA ILE A 6 -43.94 -13.69 -0.68
C ILE A 6 -42.60 -14.10 -1.31
N PRO A 7 -41.60 -14.61 -0.55
CA PRO A 7 -40.33 -15.05 -1.14
C PRO A 7 -40.48 -16.26 -2.06
N LYS A 8 -41.37 -17.20 -1.72
CA LYS A 8 -41.64 -18.39 -2.53
C LYS A 8 -42.26 -18.03 -3.89
N VAL A 9 -43.19 -17.08 -3.90
CA VAL A 9 -43.84 -16.60 -5.14
C VAL A 9 -42.84 -15.83 -6.00
N ALA A 10 -42.04 -14.94 -5.40
CA ALA A 10 -40.98 -14.21 -6.10
C ALA A 10 -39.93 -15.14 -6.73
N PHE A 11 -39.47 -16.16 -6.00
CA PHE A 11 -38.50 -17.13 -6.53
C PHE A 11 -39.05 -17.90 -7.74
N ARG A 12 -40.33 -18.32 -7.70
CA ARG A 12 -40.99 -19.01 -8.82
C ARG A 12 -41.12 -18.11 -10.06
N ALA A 13 -41.43 -16.83 -9.84
CA ALA A 13 -41.53 -15.83 -10.90
C ALA A 13 -40.19 -15.57 -11.60
N ILE A 14 -39.08 -15.59 -10.85
CA ILE A 14 -37.71 -15.44 -11.38
C ILE A 14 -37.33 -16.64 -12.26
N VAL A 15 -37.67 -17.86 -11.84
CA VAL A 15 -37.35 -19.10 -12.58
C VAL A 15 -38.14 -19.20 -13.89
N GLN A 16 -39.40 -18.75 -13.92
CA GLN A 16 -40.21 -18.77 -15.15
C GLN A 16 -39.67 -17.85 -16.26
N ASN A 17 -38.92 -16.80 -15.92
CA ASN A 17 -38.29 -15.87 -16.87
C ASN A 17 -36.76 -15.87 -16.73
N ALA A 18 -36.16 -17.05 -16.62
CA ALA A 18 -34.73 -17.24 -16.30
C ALA A 18 -33.76 -16.39 -17.14
N MET A 19 -33.97 -16.28 -18.47
CA MET A 19 -33.08 -15.49 -19.34
C MET A 19 -33.11 -14.00 -19.01
N ARG A 20 -34.30 -13.44 -18.75
CA ARG A 20 -34.45 -12.03 -18.37
C ARG A 20 -33.88 -11.78 -16.98
N SER A 21 -34.22 -12.64 -16.02
CA SER A 21 -33.66 -12.57 -14.67
C SER A 21 -32.13 -12.63 -14.68
N ALA A 22 -31.53 -13.49 -15.50
CA ALA A 22 -30.08 -13.59 -15.66
C ALA A 22 -29.47 -12.31 -16.26
N LEU A 23 -30.05 -11.77 -17.34
CA LEU A 23 -29.60 -10.51 -17.95
C LEU A 23 -29.70 -9.33 -16.97
N THR A 24 -30.75 -9.29 -16.15
CA THR A 24 -30.91 -8.26 -15.12
C THR A 24 -29.87 -8.40 -14.01
N ALA A 25 -29.70 -9.62 -13.52
CA ALA A 25 -28.77 -9.92 -12.45
C ALA A 25 -27.32 -9.70 -12.91
N LEU A 26 -27.01 -9.88 -14.19
CA LEU A 26 -25.65 -9.71 -14.72
C LEU A 26 -25.08 -8.31 -14.45
N GLY A 27 -25.87 -7.25 -14.60
CA GLY A 27 -25.42 -5.89 -14.29
C GLY A 27 -25.06 -5.70 -12.81
N ILE A 28 -25.85 -6.31 -11.91
CA ILE A 28 -25.60 -6.29 -10.46
C ILE A 28 -24.38 -7.15 -10.12
N ILE A 29 -24.28 -8.34 -10.72
CA ILE A 29 -23.17 -9.28 -10.53
C ILE A 29 -21.86 -8.59 -10.90
N ILE A 30 -21.79 -7.99 -12.09
CA ILE A 30 -20.59 -7.30 -12.57
C ILE A 30 -20.28 -6.08 -11.68
N GLY A 31 -21.29 -5.28 -11.34
CA GLY A 31 -21.08 -4.10 -10.49
C GLY A 31 -20.57 -4.46 -9.09
N VAL A 32 -21.20 -5.44 -8.41
CA VAL A 32 -20.78 -5.88 -7.08
C VAL A 32 -19.40 -6.55 -7.13
N ALA A 33 -19.13 -7.39 -8.13
CA ALA A 33 -17.82 -7.99 -8.32
C ALA A 33 -16.73 -6.92 -8.53
N ALA A 34 -17.01 -5.91 -9.36
CA ALA A 34 -16.09 -4.80 -9.61
C ALA A 34 -15.80 -4.00 -8.33
N VAL A 35 -16.83 -3.63 -7.55
CA VAL A 35 -16.64 -2.94 -6.26
C VAL A 35 -15.74 -3.74 -5.33
N ILE A 36 -15.99 -5.04 -5.18
CA ILE A 36 -15.20 -5.90 -4.28
C ILE A 36 -13.75 -6.00 -4.77
N CYS A 37 -13.53 -6.19 -6.08
CA CYS A 37 -12.18 -6.24 -6.64
C CYS A 37 -11.43 -4.92 -6.40
N VAL A 38 -12.07 -3.78 -6.65
CA VAL A 38 -11.45 -2.45 -6.49
C VAL A 38 -11.03 -2.21 -5.04
N VAL A 39 -11.94 -2.44 -4.09
CA VAL A 39 -11.65 -2.25 -2.66
C VAL A 39 -10.56 -3.22 -2.21
N ALA A 40 -10.63 -4.49 -2.63
CA ALA A 40 -9.63 -5.49 -2.23
C ALA A 40 -8.22 -5.19 -2.78
N ILE A 41 -8.14 -4.61 -3.98
CA ILE A 41 -6.88 -4.13 -4.57
C ILE A 41 -6.38 -2.90 -3.80
N GLY A 42 -7.27 -1.96 -3.46
CA GLY A 42 -6.94 -0.75 -2.70
C GLY A 42 -6.40 -1.06 -1.30
N GLU A 43 -7.10 -1.89 -0.53
CA GLU A 43 -6.66 -2.35 0.79
C GLU A 43 -5.34 -3.14 0.71
N GLY A 44 -5.17 -3.94 -0.35
CA GLY A 44 -3.94 -4.65 -0.64
C GLY A 44 -2.75 -3.74 -0.92
N ALA A 45 -2.97 -2.70 -1.73
CA ALA A 45 -1.99 -1.66 -2.00
C ALA A 45 -1.61 -0.90 -0.72
N ALA A 46 -2.61 -0.50 0.08
CA ALA A 46 -2.39 0.17 1.36
C ALA A 46 -1.55 -0.68 2.33
N ALA A 47 -1.84 -1.98 2.44
CA ALA A 47 -1.06 -2.91 3.27
C ALA A 47 0.39 -3.04 2.79
N ARG A 48 0.63 -3.01 1.47
CA ARG A 48 1.99 -3.03 0.90
C ARG A 48 2.76 -1.76 1.22
N VAL A 49 2.11 -0.61 1.17
CA VAL A 49 2.71 0.68 1.56
C VAL A 49 3.04 0.66 3.05
N GLU A 50 2.14 0.19 3.90
CA GLU A 50 2.37 0.05 5.34
C GLU A 50 3.56 -0.87 5.67
N GLN A 51 3.68 -2.00 4.97
CA GLN A 51 4.84 -2.87 5.08
C GLN A 51 6.13 -2.18 4.61
N ALA A 52 6.06 -1.41 3.52
CA ALA A 52 7.21 -0.62 3.07
C ALA A 52 7.63 0.43 4.10
N ILE A 53 6.70 1.13 4.75
CA ILE A 53 7.00 2.06 5.86
C ILE A 53 7.68 1.33 7.00
N THR A 54 7.11 0.20 7.42
CA THR A 54 7.62 -0.59 8.55
C THR A 54 9.06 -1.05 8.27
N ASN A 55 9.35 -1.46 7.04
CA ASN A 55 10.69 -1.90 6.62
C ASN A 55 11.73 -0.77 6.55
N ILE A 56 11.29 0.47 6.33
CA ILE A 56 12.16 1.66 6.29
C ILE A 56 12.40 2.24 7.68
N GLY A 57 11.46 2.03 8.62
CA GLY A 57 11.46 2.57 9.97
C GLY A 57 10.58 3.82 10.05
N ALA A 58 9.49 3.77 10.84
CA ALA A 58 8.46 4.81 10.88
C ALA A 58 8.88 6.11 11.59
N ASN A 59 10.02 6.09 12.29
CA ASN A 59 10.58 7.16 13.10
C ASN A 59 11.96 7.63 12.59
N MET A 60 12.24 7.42 11.31
CA MET A 60 13.54 7.66 10.70
C MET A 60 13.62 9.04 10.06
N ILE A 61 14.69 9.77 10.36
CA ILE A 61 15.00 11.10 9.80
C ILE A 61 16.32 11.00 9.04
N TRP A 62 16.30 11.43 7.78
CA TRP A 62 17.49 11.42 6.93
C TRP A 62 17.94 12.86 6.74
N VAL A 63 19.18 13.15 7.14
CA VAL A 63 19.82 14.45 6.95
C VAL A 63 20.74 14.31 5.75
N GLU A 64 20.33 14.81 4.60
CA GLU A 64 21.11 14.79 3.37
C GLU A 64 21.82 16.14 3.16
N ALA A 65 23.00 16.13 2.56
CA ALA A 65 23.59 17.35 2.03
C ALA A 65 22.67 17.94 0.93
N GLY A 66 22.24 19.18 1.10
CA GLY A 66 21.23 19.81 0.27
C GLY A 66 21.78 20.36 -1.05
N GLY A 67 20.88 20.85 -1.89
CA GLY A 67 21.25 21.62 -3.07
C GLY A 67 21.39 23.10 -2.71
N VAL A 68 22.55 23.72 -2.93
CA VAL A 68 22.69 25.18 -2.76
C VAL A 68 22.46 25.89 -4.08
N ASN A 69 21.81 27.05 -4.00
CA ASN A 69 21.77 28.02 -5.08
C ASN A 69 22.75 29.16 -4.75
N ARG A 70 23.99 29.07 -5.24
CA ARG A 70 25.04 30.06 -4.99
C ARG A 70 25.51 30.68 -6.29
N ASN A 71 25.44 32.01 -6.38
CA ASN A 71 25.89 32.80 -7.53
C ASN A 71 25.31 32.33 -8.89
N GLY A 72 24.04 31.90 -8.92
CA GLY A 72 23.36 31.43 -10.13
C GLY A 72 23.63 29.97 -10.51
N VAL A 73 24.45 29.25 -9.75
CA VAL A 73 24.66 27.80 -9.89
C VAL A 73 23.76 27.08 -8.89
N ARG A 74 22.91 26.17 -9.38
CA ARG A 74 22.04 25.31 -8.59
C ARG A 74 22.57 23.89 -8.58
N THR A 75 22.85 23.34 -7.41
CA THR A 75 23.19 21.93 -7.24
C THR A 75 21.98 21.12 -6.78
N GLY A 76 21.92 19.83 -7.09
CA GLY A 76 20.90 18.91 -6.55
C GLY A 76 21.24 18.41 -5.14
N SER A 77 20.37 17.57 -4.55
CA SER A 77 20.66 16.82 -3.31
C SER A 77 21.96 16.02 -3.48
N GLY A 78 22.83 16.02 -2.48
CA GLY A 78 24.18 15.44 -2.53
C GLY A 78 25.19 16.23 -3.37
N GLY A 79 24.79 17.38 -3.94
CA GLY A 79 25.67 18.23 -4.75
C GLY A 79 26.58 19.16 -3.93
N THR A 80 26.35 19.25 -2.62
CA THR A 80 27.18 19.99 -1.68
C THR A 80 27.94 19.03 -0.77
N LYS A 81 29.06 19.52 -0.22
CA LYS A 81 29.97 18.76 0.65
C LYS A 81 30.04 19.42 2.03
N THR A 82 28.91 19.87 2.52
CA THR A 82 28.77 20.66 3.75
C THR A 82 28.51 19.79 4.97
N LEU A 83 27.95 18.59 4.79
CA LEU A 83 27.69 17.65 5.86
C LEU A 83 28.98 16.96 6.34
N THR A 84 29.31 17.09 7.62
CA THR A 84 30.56 16.59 8.20
C THR A 84 30.34 15.69 9.42
N LEU A 85 31.41 15.02 9.85
CA LEU A 85 31.41 14.25 11.10
C LEU A 85 31.09 15.09 12.33
N ALA A 86 31.48 16.37 12.35
CA ALA A 86 31.19 17.25 13.46
C ALA A 86 29.68 17.52 13.61
N ASP A 87 28.92 17.42 12.51
CA ASP A 87 27.46 17.57 12.53
C ASP A 87 26.78 16.30 13.03
N TYR A 88 27.32 15.14 12.66
CA TYR A 88 26.95 13.85 13.25
C TYR A 88 27.15 13.83 14.77
N ASP A 89 28.32 14.25 15.25
CA ASP A 89 28.63 14.31 16.68
C ASP A 89 27.67 15.28 17.40
N ALA A 90 27.44 16.46 16.81
CA ALA A 90 26.54 17.46 17.39
C ALA A 90 25.09 16.97 17.49
N ILE A 91 24.54 16.32 16.45
CA ILE A 91 23.20 15.72 16.47
C ILE A 91 23.10 14.66 17.57
N THR A 92 24.13 13.82 17.68
CA THR A 92 24.17 12.73 18.68
C THR A 92 24.22 13.26 20.11
N GLU A 93 24.94 14.35 20.36
CA GLU A 93 25.14 14.89 21.71
C GLU A 93 24.03 15.85 22.17
N HIS A 94 23.49 16.68 21.26
CA HIS A 94 22.63 17.80 21.64
C HIS A 94 21.13 17.51 21.50
N ILE A 95 20.74 16.47 20.76
CA ILE A 95 19.33 16.20 20.44
C ILE A 95 18.84 14.97 21.19
N SER A 96 18.27 15.20 22.37
CA SER A 96 17.75 14.14 23.25
C SER A 96 16.57 13.34 22.67
N LEU A 97 15.89 13.88 21.66
CA LEU A 97 14.75 13.24 21.00
C LEU A 97 15.17 12.14 20.02
N VAL A 98 16.47 12.03 19.71
CA VAL A 98 17.04 11.06 18.80
C VAL A 98 17.74 9.95 19.59
N THR A 99 17.51 8.69 19.21
CA THR A 99 18.04 7.53 19.94
C THR A 99 19.25 6.90 19.27
N ASN A 100 19.13 6.59 17.98
CA ASN A 100 20.19 5.99 17.21
C ASN A 100 20.58 6.95 16.09
N VAL A 101 21.87 7.15 15.88
CA VAL A 101 22.43 8.00 14.84
C VAL A 101 23.55 7.24 14.15
N THR A 102 23.59 7.28 12.83
CA THR A 102 24.69 6.75 12.04
C THR A 102 25.07 7.75 10.95
N PRO A 103 26.34 8.09 10.81
CA PRO A 103 26.82 8.74 9.60
C PRO A 103 26.82 7.72 8.47
N GLN A 104 26.75 8.20 7.23
CA GLN A 104 26.77 7.36 6.06
C GLN A 104 27.75 7.89 5.01
N ALA A 105 28.56 6.96 4.50
CA ALA A 105 29.52 7.19 3.43
C ALA A 105 29.51 5.99 2.49
N ASP A 106 28.90 6.15 1.33
CA ASP A 106 28.55 5.07 0.41
C ASP A 106 29.44 5.10 -0.82
N SER A 107 29.75 3.92 -1.35
CA SER A 107 30.46 3.79 -2.61
C SER A 107 30.12 2.48 -3.31
N ARG A 108 30.29 2.41 -4.63
CA ARG A 108 30.30 1.13 -5.33
C ARG A 108 31.74 0.66 -5.49
N VAL A 109 32.00 -0.58 -5.11
CA VAL A 109 33.33 -1.16 -5.10
C VAL A 109 33.33 -2.58 -5.63
N GLN A 110 34.41 -2.95 -6.29
CA GLN A 110 34.67 -4.34 -6.64
C GLN A 110 35.15 -5.09 -5.39
N LEU A 111 34.43 -6.16 -5.06
CA LEU A 111 34.78 -7.14 -4.05
C LEU A 111 35.48 -8.31 -4.74
N VAL A 112 36.55 -8.82 -4.13
CA VAL A 112 37.32 -9.95 -4.65
C VAL A 112 37.64 -10.94 -3.54
N TYR A 113 37.36 -12.22 -3.77
CA TYR A 113 37.72 -13.32 -2.90
C TYR A 113 38.18 -14.51 -3.76
N GLY A 114 39.41 -14.97 -3.56
CA GLY A 114 40.02 -16.02 -4.39
C GLY A 114 39.99 -15.68 -5.88
N ASN A 115 39.29 -16.50 -6.67
CA ASN A 115 39.07 -16.31 -8.11
C ASN A 115 37.71 -15.66 -8.46
N GLN A 116 36.90 -15.31 -7.45
CA GLN A 116 35.58 -14.71 -7.63
C GLN A 116 35.64 -13.20 -7.40
N ASN A 117 34.78 -12.47 -8.12
CA ASN A 117 34.62 -11.04 -7.93
C ASN A 117 33.16 -10.62 -8.14
N TRP A 118 32.76 -9.57 -7.44
CA TRP A 118 31.40 -9.04 -7.47
C TRP A 118 31.41 -7.52 -7.25
N ASN A 119 30.59 -6.77 -7.98
CA ASN A 119 30.50 -5.32 -7.82
C ASN A 119 29.30 -4.98 -6.95
N SER A 120 29.54 -4.50 -5.73
CA SER A 120 28.49 -4.25 -4.73
C SER A 120 28.62 -2.85 -4.11
N SER A 121 27.64 -2.48 -3.30
CA SER A 121 27.67 -1.23 -2.54
C SER A 121 28.39 -1.45 -1.20
N VAL A 122 29.47 -0.71 -0.95
CA VAL A 122 30.03 -0.56 0.40
C VAL A 122 29.31 0.59 1.10
N ARG A 123 28.87 0.33 2.33
CA ARG A 123 28.22 1.29 3.21
C ARG A 123 29.08 1.54 4.43
N GLY A 124 29.61 2.75 4.54
CA GLY A 124 30.31 3.22 5.72
C GLY A 124 29.31 3.65 6.77
N VAL A 125 29.17 2.89 7.85
CA VAL A 125 28.14 3.10 8.89
C VAL A 125 28.70 2.94 10.30
N ALA A 126 27.94 3.41 11.30
CA ALA A 126 28.15 3.10 12.71
C ALA A 126 27.41 1.79 13.10
N PRO A 127 27.77 1.14 14.23
CA PRO A 127 27.12 -0.10 14.68
C PRO A 127 25.60 0.04 14.85
N ALA A 128 25.13 1.23 15.23
CA ALA A 128 23.72 1.57 15.39
C ALA A 128 22.88 1.42 14.09
N TYR A 129 23.52 1.32 12.92
CA TYR A 129 22.83 1.15 11.63
C TYR A 129 21.91 -0.08 11.58
N ILE A 130 22.34 -1.19 12.19
CA ILE A 130 21.56 -2.43 12.19
C ILE A 130 20.25 -2.24 12.95
N ALA A 131 20.29 -1.57 14.11
CA ALA A 131 19.10 -1.23 14.89
C ALA A 131 18.19 -0.25 14.12
N LEU A 132 18.78 0.76 13.48
CA LEU A 132 18.05 1.74 12.67
C LEU A 132 17.29 1.12 11.49
N LYS A 133 17.92 0.18 10.77
CA LYS A 133 17.32 -0.48 9.61
C LYS A 133 16.58 -1.77 9.96
N GLY A 134 16.51 -2.15 11.24
CA GLY A 134 15.86 -3.37 11.72
C GLY A 134 16.44 -4.65 11.11
N TRP A 135 17.76 -4.70 10.87
CA TRP A 135 18.43 -5.92 10.41
C TRP A 135 18.78 -6.80 11.61
N ASN A 136 18.89 -8.10 11.38
CA ASN A 136 19.52 -9.03 12.31
C ASN A 136 20.78 -9.61 11.69
N ILE A 137 21.64 -10.17 12.54
CA ILE A 137 22.85 -10.89 12.12
C ILE A 137 22.58 -12.38 12.27
N VAL A 138 22.74 -13.14 11.19
CA VAL A 138 22.50 -14.60 11.17
C VAL A 138 23.76 -15.36 11.59
N ARG A 139 24.93 -14.85 11.21
CA ARG A 139 26.24 -15.45 11.54
C ARG A 139 27.22 -14.38 11.98
N GLY A 140 28.06 -14.69 12.97
CA GLY A 140 29.06 -13.76 13.50
C GLY A 140 28.44 -12.64 14.35
N GLY A 141 28.95 -11.42 14.21
CA GLY A 141 28.50 -10.25 14.96
C GLY A 141 28.72 -8.93 14.22
N MET A 142 28.20 -7.84 14.80
CA MET A 142 28.47 -6.49 14.29
C MET A 142 29.86 -6.05 14.74
N PHE A 143 30.51 -5.19 13.95
CA PHE A 143 31.70 -4.50 14.42
C PHE A 143 31.37 -3.52 15.56
N THR A 144 32.35 -3.22 16.40
CA THR A 144 32.18 -2.43 17.62
C THR A 144 32.56 -0.96 17.42
N ASP A 145 32.20 -0.09 18.38
CA ASP A 145 32.64 1.31 18.36
C ASP A 145 34.17 1.45 18.39
N VAL A 146 34.87 0.50 19.04
CA VAL A 146 36.35 0.46 19.03
C VAL A 146 36.90 0.21 17.63
N ASP A 147 36.22 -0.61 16.82
CA ASP A 147 36.59 -0.86 15.43
C ASP A 147 36.40 0.39 14.57
N VAL A 148 35.35 1.16 14.86
CA VAL A 148 35.10 2.46 14.24
C VAL A 148 36.18 3.47 14.60
N GLU A 149 36.50 3.64 15.88
CA GLU A 149 37.54 4.57 16.33
C GLU A 149 38.90 4.27 15.70
N ARG A 150 39.24 2.98 15.60
CA ARG A 150 40.51 2.51 15.02
C ARG A 150 40.53 2.48 13.49
N ALA A 151 39.41 2.74 12.83
CA ALA A 151 39.23 2.52 11.39
C ALA A 151 39.71 1.11 11.00
N ALA A 152 39.22 0.09 11.72
CA ALA A 152 39.55 -1.31 11.48
C ALA A 152 39.00 -1.77 10.13
N ASN A 153 39.73 -2.67 9.46
CA ASN A 153 39.30 -3.28 8.21
C ASN A 153 38.44 -4.51 8.49
N VAL A 154 37.25 -4.28 9.03
CA VAL A 154 36.24 -5.32 9.29
C VAL A 154 34.98 -5.02 8.50
N CYS A 155 34.27 -6.06 8.08
CA CYS A 155 33.04 -5.91 7.31
C CYS A 155 31.98 -6.93 7.69
N VAL A 156 30.73 -6.54 7.49
CA VAL A 156 29.54 -7.40 7.62
C VAL A 156 28.89 -7.49 6.25
N LEU A 157 28.57 -8.69 5.80
CA LEU A 157 28.12 -8.95 4.43
C LEU A 157 26.60 -9.16 4.38
N GLY A 158 25.96 -8.61 3.35
CA GLY A 158 24.61 -9.04 2.93
C GLY A 158 24.63 -10.41 2.25
N GLN A 159 23.49 -11.11 2.26
CA GLN A 159 23.43 -12.50 1.79
C GLN A 159 23.76 -12.63 0.29
N THR A 160 23.35 -11.69 -0.57
CA THR A 160 23.68 -11.72 -2.01
C THR A 160 25.19 -11.70 -2.24
N VAL A 161 25.94 -10.90 -1.45
CA VAL A 161 27.40 -10.85 -1.54
C VAL A 161 28.04 -12.17 -1.12
N VAL A 162 27.51 -12.82 -0.08
CA VAL A 162 27.97 -14.14 0.36
C VAL A 162 27.76 -15.18 -0.73
N ASP A 163 26.57 -15.23 -1.32
CA ASP A 163 26.24 -16.21 -2.36
C ASP A 163 27.15 -16.05 -3.59
N GLN A 164 27.44 -14.81 -3.99
CA GLN A 164 28.27 -14.51 -5.17
C GLN A 164 29.78 -14.69 -4.94
N LEU A 165 30.29 -14.51 -3.73
CA LEU A 165 31.74 -14.59 -3.46
C LEU A 165 32.17 -15.92 -2.83
N PHE A 166 31.34 -16.50 -1.96
CA PHE A 166 31.68 -17.66 -1.14
C PHE A 166 30.88 -18.92 -1.51
N GLY A 167 29.73 -18.76 -2.18
CA GLY A 167 28.81 -19.85 -2.50
C GLY A 167 28.29 -20.51 -1.22
N GLN A 168 28.72 -21.74 -0.95
CA GLN A 168 28.33 -22.50 0.25
C GLN A 168 29.40 -22.48 1.36
N SER A 169 30.53 -21.78 1.14
CA SER A 169 31.62 -21.69 2.12
C SER A 169 31.26 -20.70 3.24
N ASP A 170 31.72 -20.95 4.46
CA ASP A 170 31.52 -20.02 5.57
C ASP A 170 32.38 -18.76 5.36
N PRO A 171 31.79 -17.56 5.26
CA PRO A 171 32.55 -16.34 5.06
C PRO A 171 33.17 -15.80 6.35
N ILE A 172 32.76 -16.26 7.54
CA ILE A 172 33.20 -15.67 8.82
C ILE A 172 34.70 -15.90 9.04
N GLY A 173 35.42 -14.84 9.37
CA GLY A 173 36.85 -14.86 9.67
C GLY A 173 37.75 -14.74 8.43
N GLU A 174 37.20 -14.96 7.24
CA GLU A 174 37.92 -14.83 5.98
C GLU A 174 38.21 -13.37 5.62
N ALA A 175 39.27 -13.17 4.84
CA ALA A 175 39.67 -11.85 4.35
C ALA A 175 39.25 -11.67 2.89
N ILE A 176 38.44 -10.65 2.62
CA ILE A 176 38.06 -10.24 1.27
C ILE A 176 38.75 -8.94 0.89
N ARG A 177 39.05 -8.77 -0.39
CA ARG A 177 39.59 -7.52 -0.90
C ARG A 177 38.44 -6.60 -1.32
N VAL A 178 38.32 -5.46 -0.65
CA VAL A 178 37.39 -4.38 -0.95
C VAL A 178 38.19 -3.26 -1.60
N ARG A 179 38.11 -3.10 -2.93
CA ARG A 179 38.99 -2.22 -3.71
C ARG A 179 40.48 -2.59 -3.48
N ASP A 180 41.21 -1.77 -2.73
CA ASP A 180 42.64 -1.93 -2.43
C ASP A 180 42.89 -2.39 -0.97
N GLN A 181 41.83 -2.60 -0.19
CA GLN A 181 41.91 -2.92 1.24
C GLN A 181 41.54 -4.37 1.50
N SER A 182 42.36 -5.08 2.27
CA SER A 182 42.01 -6.40 2.82
C SER A 182 41.14 -6.21 4.07
N CYS A 183 39.93 -6.77 4.05
CA CYS A 183 38.91 -6.63 5.09
C CYS A 183 38.47 -7.99 5.60
N GLN A 184 38.46 -8.16 6.91
CA GLN A 184 38.01 -9.38 7.56
C GLN A 184 36.49 -9.39 7.69
N VAL A 185 35.85 -10.50 7.34
CA VAL A 185 34.41 -10.68 7.51
C VAL A 185 34.12 -11.08 8.95
N VAL A 186 33.32 -10.25 9.66
CA VAL A 186 32.96 -10.49 11.06
C VAL A 186 31.50 -10.89 11.26
N GLY A 187 30.65 -10.68 10.24
CA GLY A 187 29.24 -11.02 10.32
C GLY A 187 28.55 -11.17 8.97
N VAL A 188 27.39 -11.81 8.99
CA VAL A 188 26.48 -11.91 7.85
C VAL A 188 25.07 -11.50 8.28
N LEU A 189 24.48 -10.61 7.50
CA LEU A 189 23.15 -10.07 7.72
C LEU A 189 22.04 -11.09 7.38
N GLU A 190 20.89 -10.95 8.03
CA GLU A 190 19.65 -11.67 7.69
C GLU A 190 19.10 -11.19 6.35
N VAL A 191 18.56 -12.12 5.56
CA VAL A 191 17.95 -11.83 4.26
C VAL A 191 16.76 -10.89 4.42
N LYS A 192 16.82 -9.72 3.79
CA LYS A 192 15.72 -8.74 3.74
C LYS A 192 15.00 -8.77 2.40
N GLY A 193 15.67 -9.18 1.33
CA GLY A 193 15.14 -9.27 -0.03
C GLY A 193 15.01 -7.91 -0.73
N GLN A 194 14.18 -7.86 -1.77
CA GLN A 194 14.03 -6.65 -2.57
C GLN A 194 13.24 -5.55 -1.85
N SER A 195 13.67 -4.30 -2.05
CA SER A 195 12.95 -3.11 -1.62
C SER A 195 11.64 -2.93 -2.41
N ALA A 196 10.79 -1.99 -1.96
CA ALA A 196 9.58 -1.62 -2.69
C ALA A 196 9.87 -1.09 -4.11
N THR A 197 11.08 -0.61 -4.37
CA THR A 197 11.55 -0.13 -5.69
C THR A 197 12.22 -1.22 -6.52
N GLY A 198 12.27 -2.47 -6.04
CA GLY A 198 12.89 -3.61 -6.73
C GLY A 198 14.41 -3.68 -6.59
N GLN A 199 15.01 -2.84 -5.74
CA GLN A 199 16.44 -2.89 -5.46
C GLN A 199 16.73 -4.02 -4.48
N ASP A 200 17.75 -4.83 -4.76
CA ASP A 200 18.22 -5.82 -3.82
C ASP A 200 18.82 -5.14 -2.57
N GLN A 201 18.22 -5.37 -1.41
CA GLN A 201 18.74 -4.83 -0.15
C GLN A 201 19.87 -5.70 0.42
N ASP A 202 20.02 -6.94 -0.05
CA ASP A 202 21.04 -7.89 0.41
C ASP A 202 22.36 -7.76 -0.37
N ASP A 203 22.38 -6.99 -1.46
CA ASP A 203 23.59 -6.63 -2.23
C ASP A 203 24.28 -5.41 -1.61
N ASN A 204 24.73 -5.56 -0.37
CA ASN A 204 25.51 -4.55 0.32
C ASN A 204 26.59 -5.15 1.24
N LEU A 205 27.57 -4.32 1.56
CA LEU A 205 28.65 -4.62 2.49
C LEU A 205 28.75 -3.47 3.49
N LEU A 206 28.61 -3.75 4.79
CA LEU A 206 28.73 -2.76 5.86
C LEU A 206 30.16 -2.72 6.38
N MET A 207 30.73 -1.53 6.53
CA MET A 207 32.04 -1.28 7.12
C MET A 207 31.96 -0.07 8.07
N PRO A 208 32.89 0.07 9.02
CA PRO A 208 33.00 1.29 9.79
C PRO A 208 33.12 2.52 8.88
N TYR A 209 32.29 3.55 9.10
CA TYR A 209 32.30 4.76 8.29
C TYR A 209 33.68 5.42 8.21
N THR A 210 34.43 5.40 9.33
CA THR A 210 35.80 5.90 9.40
C THR A 210 36.75 5.18 8.44
N THR A 211 36.60 3.87 8.26
CA THR A 211 37.38 3.06 7.34
C THR A 211 37.05 3.41 5.89
N VAL A 212 35.76 3.51 5.56
CA VAL A 212 35.31 3.85 4.19
C VAL A 212 35.75 5.26 3.82
N MET A 213 35.52 6.24 4.67
CA MET A 213 35.92 7.64 4.43
C MET A 213 37.44 7.79 4.25
N LYS A 214 38.24 7.20 5.15
CA LYS A 214 39.71 7.36 5.14
C LYS A 214 40.41 6.53 4.06
N LYS A 215 39.99 5.28 3.85
CA LYS A 215 40.75 4.30 3.04
C LYS A 215 40.13 3.99 1.68
N ILE A 216 38.84 4.28 1.48
CA ILE A 216 38.14 3.99 0.22
C ILE A 216 37.83 5.28 -0.53
N LEU A 217 37.13 6.23 0.11
CA LEU A 217 36.64 7.45 -0.54
C LEU A 217 37.68 8.58 -0.56
N GLY A 218 38.49 8.70 0.49
CA GLY A 218 39.52 9.74 0.61
C GLY A 218 38.96 11.14 0.87
N HIS A 219 37.78 11.25 1.49
CA HIS A 219 37.16 12.52 1.86
C HIS A 219 36.55 12.52 3.26
N THR A 220 36.26 13.72 3.77
CA THR A 220 35.79 13.96 5.14
C THR A 220 34.33 14.39 5.25
N TRP A 221 33.65 14.59 4.12
CA TRP A 221 32.21 14.85 4.10
C TRP A 221 31.41 13.54 4.08
N LEU A 222 30.17 13.60 4.57
CA LEU A 222 29.20 12.51 4.60
C LEU A 222 28.23 12.63 3.42
N ASP A 223 27.66 11.50 2.99
CA ASP A 223 26.57 11.50 2.01
C ASP A 223 25.24 11.86 2.71
N ASP A 224 25.00 11.23 3.85
CA ASP A 224 23.84 11.48 4.71
C ASP A 224 24.15 11.12 6.18
N ILE A 225 23.34 11.66 7.09
CA ILE A 225 23.26 11.23 8.49
C ILE A 225 21.86 10.68 8.70
N MET A 226 21.79 9.42 9.11
CA MET A 226 20.53 8.75 9.35
C MET A 226 20.31 8.63 10.86
N CYS A 227 19.13 9.00 11.32
CA CYS A 227 18.80 8.91 12.74
C CYS A 227 17.36 8.45 12.99
N SER A 228 17.09 7.95 14.19
CA SER A 228 15.72 7.59 14.62
C SER A 228 15.27 8.42 15.80
N ALA A 229 14.10 9.01 15.70
CA ALA A 229 13.41 9.63 16.82
C ALA A 229 12.99 8.57 17.86
N THR A 230 12.87 8.97 19.12
CA THR A 230 12.43 8.08 20.22
C THR A 230 11.04 7.48 19.98
N SER A 231 10.16 8.19 19.26
CA SER A 231 8.87 7.70 18.82
C SER A 231 8.39 8.40 17.56
N ALA A 232 7.43 7.80 16.84
CA ALA A 232 6.81 8.43 15.67
C ALA A 232 6.10 9.76 15.99
N ALA A 233 5.71 10.00 17.25
CA ALA A 233 4.99 11.20 17.65
C ALA A 233 5.88 12.44 17.84
N VAL A 234 7.19 12.25 18.04
CA VAL A 234 8.14 13.35 18.28
C VAL A 234 9.06 13.61 17.08
N VAL A 235 8.78 12.94 15.97
CA VAL A 235 9.50 13.08 14.70
C VAL A 235 9.57 14.55 14.26
N ASP A 236 8.43 15.22 14.15
CA ASP A 236 8.36 16.62 13.68
C ASP A 236 9.14 17.57 14.60
N GLN A 237 9.11 17.30 15.91
CA GLN A 237 9.86 18.08 16.89
C GLN A 237 11.37 17.83 16.75
N ALA A 238 11.78 16.56 16.60
CA ALA A 238 13.18 16.20 16.37
C ALA A 238 13.71 16.82 15.08
N GLU A 239 12.92 16.87 14.00
CA GLU A 239 13.31 17.56 12.78
C GLU A 239 13.55 19.06 12.99
N GLN A 240 12.67 19.74 13.72
CA GLN A 240 12.84 21.16 14.00
C GLN A 240 14.09 21.44 14.82
N GLU A 241 14.37 20.58 15.81
CA GLU A 241 15.60 20.67 16.63
C GLU A 241 16.86 20.40 15.79
N ILE A 242 16.84 19.37 14.94
CA ILE A 242 17.94 19.08 13.98
C ILE A 242 18.13 20.27 13.04
N ALA A 243 17.06 20.79 12.43
CA ALA A 243 17.14 21.91 11.50
C ALA A 243 17.73 23.15 12.17
N SER A 244 17.29 23.47 13.39
CA SER A 244 17.82 24.62 14.14
C SER A 244 19.31 24.44 14.47
N LEU A 245 19.70 23.25 14.92
CA LEU A 245 21.11 22.94 15.21
C LEU A 245 21.98 23.06 13.97
N MET A 246 21.54 22.49 12.85
CA MET A 246 22.27 22.53 11.58
C MET A 246 22.41 23.96 11.05
N ARG A 247 21.33 24.76 11.09
CA ARG A 247 21.39 26.18 10.66
C ARG A 247 22.37 27.00 11.50
N ASP A 248 22.41 26.78 12.81
CA ASP A 248 23.35 27.46 13.70
C ASP A 248 24.79 27.07 13.37
N ARG A 249 25.08 25.76 13.29
CA ARG A 249 26.41 25.23 12.98
C ARG A 249 26.92 25.63 11.60
N HIS A 250 26.05 25.60 10.61
CA HIS A 250 26.38 26.00 9.24
C HIS A 250 26.35 27.52 9.03
N HIS A 251 26.06 28.29 10.10
CA HIS A 251 26.00 29.75 10.09
C HIS A 251 25.01 30.30 9.04
N ILE A 252 23.88 29.61 8.85
CA ILE A 252 22.85 29.95 7.87
C ILE A 252 21.97 31.06 8.42
N ARG A 253 22.04 32.22 7.79
CA ARG A 253 21.27 33.40 8.22
C ARG A 253 19.77 33.22 7.97
N PRO A 254 18.90 33.90 8.74
CA PRO A 254 17.48 33.97 8.44
C PRO A 254 17.24 34.47 7.01
N GLY A 255 16.38 33.78 6.25
CA GLY A 255 16.05 34.12 4.87
C GLY A 255 17.02 33.58 3.80
N VAL A 256 18.05 32.81 4.19
CA VAL A 256 18.89 32.03 3.27
C VAL A 256 18.36 30.60 3.22
N ASP A 257 18.36 30.00 2.02
CA ASP A 257 17.99 28.59 1.82
C ASP A 257 18.97 27.66 2.54
N ASP A 258 18.46 26.55 3.07
CA ASP A 258 19.28 25.57 3.76
C ASP A 258 20.22 24.83 2.80
N ASP A 259 21.42 24.50 3.27
CA ASP A 259 22.40 23.69 2.54
C ASP A 259 22.31 22.20 2.90
N PHE A 260 21.27 21.82 3.64
CA PHE A 260 20.90 20.46 4.02
C PHE A 260 19.41 20.24 3.76
N ASN A 261 19.02 18.98 3.59
CA ASN A 261 17.63 18.57 3.48
C ASN A 261 17.34 17.55 4.57
N LEU A 262 16.25 17.76 5.31
CA LEU A 262 15.66 16.74 6.16
C LEU A 262 14.61 15.99 5.35
N ARG A 263 14.68 14.67 5.35
CA ARG A 263 13.71 13.83 4.65
C ARG A 263 13.15 12.79 5.60
N HIS A 264 11.82 12.68 5.53
CA HIS A 264 11.07 11.63 6.18
C HIS A 264 10.61 10.60 5.16
N PRO A 265 10.97 9.32 5.35
CA PRO A 265 10.41 8.25 4.53
C PRO A 265 8.88 8.16 4.63
N THR A 266 8.29 8.63 5.74
CA THR A 266 6.84 8.71 5.92
C THR A 266 6.16 9.66 4.93
N GLU A 267 6.82 10.74 4.48
CA GLU A 267 6.24 11.65 3.47
C GLU A 267 6.00 10.94 2.13
N ILE A 268 6.97 10.11 1.71
CA ILE A 268 6.84 9.30 0.49
C ILE A 268 5.67 8.33 0.65
N ALA A 269 5.57 7.69 1.81
CA ALA A 269 4.51 6.73 2.04
C ALA A 269 3.12 7.36 2.17
N GLU A 270 3.03 8.56 2.76
CA GLU A 270 1.81 9.37 2.75
C GLU A 270 1.42 9.77 1.34
N ALA A 271 2.37 10.20 0.51
CA ALA A 271 2.11 10.52 -0.89
C ALA A 271 1.58 9.30 -1.66
N VAL A 272 2.18 8.12 -1.45
CA VAL A 272 1.71 6.86 -2.06
C VAL A 272 0.33 6.47 -1.52
N LYS A 273 0.07 6.64 -0.22
CA LYS A 273 -1.25 6.40 0.40
C LYS A 273 -2.32 7.33 -0.19
N ARG A 274 -2.04 8.62 -0.32
CA ARG A 274 -2.96 9.61 -0.94
C ARG A 274 -3.23 9.25 -2.41
N SER A 275 -2.22 8.86 -3.15
CA SER A 275 -2.36 8.41 -4.55
C SER A 275 -3.22 7.15 -4.66
N THR A 276 -2.99 6.16 -3.78
CA THR A 276 -3.76 4.91 -3.70
C THR A 276 -5.22 5.18 -3.38
N GLN A 277 -5.50 6.04 -2.39
CA GLN A 277 -6.86 6.46 -2.04
C GLN A 277 -7.56 7.18 -3.19
N THR A 278 -6.84 8.02 -3.93
CA THR A 278 -7.38 8.72 -5.10
C THR A 278 -7.78 7.73 -6.20
N MET A 279 -6.92 6.74 -6.46
CA MET A 279 -7.21 5.67 -7.43
C MET A 279 -8.38 4.80 -6.98
N GLU A 280 -8.45 4.45 -5.69
CA GLU A 280 -9.56 3.70 -5.10
C GLU A 280 -10.88 4.44 -5.28
N LEU A 281 -10.92 5.76 -4.99
CA LEU A 281 -12.11 6.58 -5.16
C LEU A 281 -12.56 6.63 -6.64
N LEU A 282 -11.62 6.78 -7.57
CA LEU A 282 -11.91 6.82 -9.00
C LEU A 282 -12.49 5.48 -9.49
N LEU A 283 -11.89 4.37 -9.09
CA LEU A 283 -12.36 3.04 -9.42
C LEU A 283 -13.71 2.72 -8.76
N ALA A 284 -13.92 3.15 -7.51
CA ALA A 284 -15.19 3.03 -6.82
C ALA A 284 -16.30 3.84 -7.50
N ALA A 285 -15.98 5.05 -7.99
CA ALA A 285 -16.91 5.85 -8.79
C ALA A 285 -17.31 5.12 -10.08
N ILE A 286 -16.37 4.55 -10.81
CA ILE A 286 -16.66 3.76 -12.02
C ILE A 286 -17.54 2.55 -11.68
N ALA A 287 -17.18 1.80 -10.63
CA ALA A 287 -17.95 0.64 -10.20
C ALA A 287 -19.38 1.02 -9.74
N SER A 288 -19.54 2.18 -9.10
CA SER A 288 -20.86 2.71 -8.72
C SER A 288 -21.73 3.03 -9.93
N VAL A 289 -21.16 3.57 -11.01
CA VAL A 289 -21.87 3.81 -12.28
C VAL A 289 -22.30 2.49 -12.90
N SER A 290 -21.43 1.47 -12.92
CA SER A 290 -21.81 0.13 -13.39
C SER A 290 -22.98 -0.46 -12.60
N LEU A 291 -22.99 -0.26 -11.29
CA LEU A 291 -24.08 -0.74 -10.44
C LEU A 291 -25.39 0.05 -10.66
N LEU A 292 -25.31 1.37 -10.90
CA LEU A 292 -26.47 2.18 -11.31
C LEU A 292 -27.06 1.69 -12.64
N VAL A 293 -26.23 1.37 -13.63
CA VAL A 293 -26.68 0.78 -14.90
C VAL A 293 -27.38 -0.57 -14.66
N GLY A 294 -26.83 -1.40 -13.77
CA GLY A 294 -27.48 -2.62 -13.32
C GLY A 294 -28.86 -2.36 -12.68
N GLY A 295 -28.96 -1.34 -11.83
CA GLY A 295 -30.21 -0.90 -11.21
C GLY A 295 -31.26 -0.43 -12.21
N ILE A 296 -30.87 0.35 -13.22
CA ILE A 296 -31.75 0.75 -14.33
C ILE A 296 -32.28 -0.49 -15.08
N GLY A 297 -31.43 -1.51 -15.24
CA GLY A 297 -31.84 -2.81 -15.78
C GLY A 297 -32.97 -3.46 -14.98
N ILE A 298 -32.87 -3.46 -13.64
CA ILE A 298 -33.94 -3.95 -12.74
C ILE A 298 -35.22 -3.16 -12.99
N MET A 299 -35.14 -1.84 -13.00
CA MET A 299 -36.31 -0.98 -13.20
C MET A 299 -37.03 -1.30 -14.52
N ASN A 300 -36.29 -1.39 -15.63
CA ASN A 300 -36.85 -1.63 -16.95
C ASN A 300 -37.51 -3.01 -17.04
N ILE A 301 -36.85 -4.05 -16.55
CA ILE A 301 -37.41 -5.40 -16.58
C ILE A 301 -38.62 -5.52 -15.66
N MET A 302 -38.62 -4.85 -14.52
CA MET A 302 -39.78 -4.78 -13.63
C MET A 302 -40.94 -4.02 -14.27
N LEU A 303 -40.71 -2.93 -15.01
CA LEU A 303 -41.77 -2.24 -15.75
C LEU A 303 -42.41 -3.15 -16.80
N VAL A 304 -41.59 -3.88 -17.57
CA VAL A 304 -42.09 -4.86 -18.55
C VAL A 304 -42.86 -5.99 -17.87
N SER A 305 -42.37 -6.47 -16.72
CA SER A 305 -43.06 -7.52 -15.96
C SER A 305 -44.40 -7.06 -15.41
N VAL A 306 -44.52 -5.80 -14.98
CA VAL A 306 -45.79 -5.20 -14.55
C VAL A 306 -46.76 -5.13 -15.73
N THR A 307 -46.30 -4.70 -16.91
CA THR A 307 -47.17 -4.65 -18.10
C THR A 307 -47.64 -6.03 -18.56
N GLU A 308 -46.76 -7.04 -18.54
CA GLU A 308 -47.13 -8.43 -18.90
C GLU A 308 -48.08 -9.06 -17.88
N ARG A 309 -47.97 -8.70 -16.61
CA ARG A 309 -48.81 -9.23 -15.52
C ARG A 309 -49.99 -8.31 -15.18
N THR A 310 -50.30 -7.30 -15.99
CA THR A 310 -51.36 -6.30 -15.71
C THR A 310 -52.68 -6.98 -15.38
N ARG A 311 -53.12 -7.93 -16.20
CA ARG A 311 -54.38 -8.67 -16.01
C ARG A 311 -54.39 -9.51 -14.72
N GLU A 312 -53.27 -10.13 -14.38
CA GLU A 312 -53.11 -10.90 -13.14
C GLU A 312 -53.19 -10.00 -11.90
N ILE A 313 -52.56 -8.83 -11.95
CA ILE A 313 -52.59 -7.82 -10.87
C ILE A 313 -54.03 -7.32 -10.67
N GLY A 314 -54.73 -6.99 -11.75
CA GLY A 314 -56.14 -6.57 -11.73
C GLY A 314 -57.05 -7.62 -11.08
N LEU A 315 -56.85 -8.89 -11.42
CA LEU A 315 -57.60 -10.02 -10.86
C LEU A 315 -57.36 -10.16 -9.35
N ARG A 316 -56.13 -9.99 -8.87
CA ARG A 316 -55.82 -10.01 -7.42
C ARG A 316 -56.48 -8.85 -6.67
N MET A 317 -56.47 -7.65 -7.25
CA MET A 317 -57.12 -6.48 -6.64
C MET A 317 -58.64 -6.61 -6.63
N ALA A 318 -59.24 -7.18 -7.68
CA ALA A 318 -60.68 -7.46 -7.74
C ALA A 318 -61.14 -8.47 -6.67
N VAL A 319 -60.27 -9.40 -6.27
CA VAL A 319 -60.54 -10.38 -5.19
C VAL A 319 -60.18 -9.81 -3.80
N GLY A 320 -59.76 -8.54 -3.71
CA GLY A 320 -59.59 -7.80 -2.45
C GLY A 320 -58.16 -7.55 -1.98
N ALA A 321 -57.13 -7.80 -2.81
CA ALA A 321 -55.76 -7.41 -2.49
C ALA A 321 -55.62 -5.88 -2.44
N LYS A 322 -54.95 -5.34 -1.41
CA LYS A 322 -54.71 -3.89 -1.32
C LYS A 322 -53.52 -3.51 -2.21
N GLY A 323 -53.48 -2.29 -2.73
CA GLY A 323 -52.33 -1.80 -3.51
C GLY A 323 -50.99 -1.90 -2.74
N ARG A 324 -51.02 -1.80 -1.40
CA ARG A 324 -49.83 -2.04 -0.56
C ARG A 324 -49.30 -3.47 -0.67
N ASP A 325 -50.17 -4.47 -0.82
CA ASP A 325 -49.78 -5.87 -0.95
C ASP A 325 -49.09 -6.12 -2.30
N VAL A 326 -49.62 -5.52 -3.38
CA VAL A 326 -49.03 -5.55 -4.72
C VAL A 326 -47.66 -4.86 -4.73
N ARG A 327 -47.56 -3.68 -4.10
CA ARG A 327 -46.28 -2.95 -3.98
C ARG A 327 -45.22 -3.78 -3.26
N LEU A 328 -45.58 -4.36 -2.11
CA LEU A 328 -44.66 -5.19 -1.32
C LEU A 328 -44.21 -6.42 -2.10
N GLN A 329 -45.09 -7.04 -2.88
CA GLN A 329 -44.73 -8.18 -3.71
C GLN A 329 -43.66 -7.83 -4.74
N PHE A 330 -43.90 -6.81 -5.57
CA PHE A 330 -42.93 -6.42 -6.61
C PHE A 330 -41.63 -5.87 -6.01
N LEU A 331 -41.70 -5.16 -4.89
CA LEU A 331 -40.49 -4.66 -4.20
C LEU A 331 -39.64 -5.82 -3.66
N VAL A 332 -40.28 -6.86 -3.09
CA VAL A 332 -39.58 -8.06 -2.63
C VAL A 332 -39.00 -8.86 -3.80
N GLU A 333 -39.68 -8.91 -4.95
CA GLU A 333 -39.15 -9.54 -6.17
C GLU A 333 -37.88 -8.84 -6.66
N ALA A 334 -37.88 -7.50 -6.72
CA ALA A 334 -36.70 -6.70 -7.05
C ALA A 334 -35.57 -6.86 -6.03
N LEU A 335 -35.90 -6.87 -4.73
CA LEU A 335 -34.92 -7.07 -3.66
C LEU A 335 -34.28 -8.46 -3.74
N ILE A 336 -35.05 -9.53 -3.95
CA ILE A 336 -34.52 -10.88 -4.07
C ILE A 336 -33.60 -11.00 -5.29
N LEU A 337 -33.99 -10.43 -6.44
CA LEU A 337 -33.13 -10.37 -7.62
C LEU A 337 -31.80 -9.66 -7.31
N ALA A 338 -31.85 -8.53 -6.61
CA ALA A 338 -30.67 -7.78 -6.22
C ALA A 338 -29.78 -8.53 -5.23
N LEU A 339 -30.36 -9.20 -4.23
CA LEU A 339 -29.61 -9.98 -3.25
C LEU A 339 -28.95 -11.22 -3.88
N ILE A 340 -29.64 -11.91 -4.80
CA ILE A 340 -29.06 -13.05 -5.52
C ILE A 340 -27.93 -12.57 -6.43
N GLY A 341 -28.16 -11.50 -7.20
CA GLY A 341 -27.13 -10.89 -8.05
C GLY A 341 -25.93 -10.41 -7.23
N GLY A 342 -26.17 -9.78 -6.07
CA GLY A 342 -25.13 -9.32 -5.16
C GLY A 342 -24.36 -10.47 -4.51
N MET A 343 -25.02 -11.57 -4.15
CA MET A 343 -24.34 -12.77 -3.62
C MET A 343 -23.46 -13.43 -4.67
N ILE A 344 -23.94 -13.58 -5.90
CA ILE A 344 -23.15 -14.14 -7.00
C ILE A 344 -22.00 -13.20 -7.37
N GLY A 345 -22.27 -11.90 -7.45
CA GLY A 345 -21.25 -10.87 -7.66
C GLY A 345 -20.19 -10.86 -6.57
N MET A 346 -20.58 -11.11 -5.32
CA MET A 346 -19.65 -11.25 -4.19
C MET A 346 -18.72 -12.43 -4.38
N LEU A 347 -19.26 -13.62 -4.67
CA LEU A 347 -18.45 -14.80 -4.93
C LEU A 347 -17.51 -14.58 -6.13
N ALA A 348 -18.01 -13.98 -7.20
CA ALA A 348 -17.22 -13.65 -8.39
C ALA A 348 -16.11 -12.62 -8.08
N GLY A 349 -16.40 -11.60 -7.27
CA GLY A 349 -15.42 -10.58 -6.85
C GLY A 349 -14.33 -11.16 -5.96
N VAL A 350 -14.69 -12.03 -5.00
CA VAL A 350 -13.71 -12.73 -4.14
C VAL A 350 -12.84 -13.70 -4.96
N ALA A 351 -13.46 -14.46 -5.87
CA ALA A 351 -12.72 -15.35 -6.77
C ALA A 351 -11.79 -14.56 -7.70
N GLY A 352 -12.26 -13.44 -8.25
CA GLY A 352 -11.50 -12.54 -9.11
C GLY A 352 -10.32 -11.90 -8.39
N SER A 353 -10.51 -11.40 -7.17
CA SER A 353 -9.42 -10.81 -6.38
C SER A 353 -8.36 -11.84 -6.03
N ARG A 354 -8.76 -13.07 -5.67
CA ARG A 354 -7.84 -14.19 -5.42
C ARG A 354 -7.06 -14.57 -6.68
N ALA A 355 -7.72 -14.61 -7.84
CA ALA A 355 -7.09 -14.90 -9.12
C ALA A 355 -6.04 -13.84 -9.49
N ILE A 356 -6.37 -12.55 -9.29
CA ILE A 356 -5.44 -11.43 -9.50
C ILE A 356 -4.24 -11.55 -8.56
N SER A 357 -4.48 -11.87 -7.30
CA SER A 357 -3.42 -12.04 -6.29
C SER A 357 -2.41 -13.11 -6.70
N ASN A 358 -2.90 -14.25 -7.17
CA ASN A 358 -2.05 -15.36 -7.60
C ASN A 358 -1.32 -15.08 -8.92
N ALA A 359 -1.98 -14.44 -9.88
CA ALA A 359 -1.41 -14.18 -11.20
C ALA A 359 -0.36 -13.06 -11.19
N PHE A 360 -0.55 -12.02 -10.38
CA PHE A 360 0.29 -10.83 -10.38
C PHE A 360 1.13 -10.66 -9.10
N SER A 361 1.08 -11.64 -8.18
CA SER A 361 1.71 -11.53 -6.85
C SER A 361 1.34 -10.25 -6.10
N TRP A 362 0.15 -9.70 -6.38
CA TRP A 362 -0.35 -8.50 -5.72
C TRP A 362 -1.05 -8.91 -4.42
N PRO A 363 -0.67 -8.35 -3.26
CA PRO A 363 -1.40 -8.63 -2.02
C PRO A 363 -2.82 -8.10 -2.20
N THR A 364 -3.83 -8.97 -2.12
CA THR A 364 -5.23 -8.54 -2.06
C THR A 364 -5.75 -8.91 -0.68
N ARG A 365 -6.41 -7.96 -0.02
CA ARG A 365 -7.11 -8.22 1.24
C ARG A 365 -8.56 -7.93 1.00
N VAL A 366 -9.41 -8.94 1.22
CA VAL A 366 -10.85 -8.76 1.14
C VAL A 366 -11.35 -8.48 2.55
N SER A 367 -11.59 -7.22 2.88
CA SER A 367 -12.20 -6.89 4.17
C SER A 367 -13.66 -7.35 4.26
N PRO A 368 -14.07 -7.95 5.40
CA PRO A 368 -15.48 -8.21 5.68
C PRO A 368 -16.38 -6.97 5.60
N SER A 369 -15.85 -5.78 5.91
CA SER A 369 -16.61 -4.53 5.82
C SER A 369 -16.94 -4.18 4.36
N ALA A 370 -16.01 -4.40 3.44
CA ALA A 370 -16.21 -4.18 2.00
C ALA A 370 -17.30 -5.10 1.43
N ILE A 371 -17.30 -6.37 1.86
CA ILE A 371 -18.34 -7.34 1.50
C ILE A 371 -19.72 -6.86 1.99
N LEU A 372 -19.80 -6.45 3.25
CA LEU A 372 -21.06 -6.02 3.86
C LEU A 372 -21.59 -4.73 3.22
N LEU A 373 -20.69 -3.80 2.88
CA LEU A 373 -21.01 -2.55 2.19
C LEU A 373 -21.49 -2.82 0.75
N ALA A 374 -20.79 -3.65 -0.01
CA ALA A 374 -21.19 -4.00 -1.38
C ALA A 374 -22.55 -4.74 -1.42
N PHE A 375 -22.76 -5.67 -0.49
CA PHE A 375 -24.02 -6.39 -0.37
C PHE A 375 -25.17 -5.46 0.06
N GLY A 376 -24.95 -4.61 1.07
CA GLY A 376 -25.94 -3.62 1.50
C GLY A 376 -26.29 -2.63 0.41
N PHE A 377 -25.30 -2.19 -0.37
CA PHE A 377 -25.51 -1.29 -1.49
C PHE A 377 -26.31 -1.94 -2.64
N SER A 378 -26.07 -3.23 -2.92
CA SER A 378 -26.88 -4.01 -3.88
C SER A 378 -28.36 -4.07 -3.47
N ALA A 379 -28.64 -4.28 -2.18
CA ALA A 379 -29.99 -4.30 -1.64
C ALA A 379 -30.65 -2.92 -1.76
N ALA A 380 -29.92 -1.84 -1.45
CA ALA A 380 -30.41 -0.47 -1.58
C ALA A 380 -30.78 -0.13 -3.03
N ILE A 381 -29.96 -0.52 -4.02
CA ILE A 381 -30.26 -0.33 -5.44
C ILE A 381 -31.50 -1.14 -5.86
N GLY A 382 -31.62 -2.39 -5.42
CA GLY A 382 -32.81 -3.20 -5.69
C GLY A 382 -34.09 -2.56 -5.17
N ILE A 383 -34.06 -1.99 -3.97
CA ILE A 383 -35.20 -1.27 -3.38
C ILE A 383 -35.48 0.01 -4.17
N PHE A 384 -34.46 0.83 -4.43
CA PHE A 384 -34.60 2.14 -5.08
C PHE A 384 -35.19 2.01 -6.49
N PHE A 385 -34.59 1.17 -7.35
CA PHE A 385 -35.05 0.99 -8.72
C PHE A 385 -36.29 0.08 -8.83
N GLY A 386 -36.54 -0.79 -7.85
CA GLY A 386 -37.76 -1.59 -7.75
C GLY A 386 -38.98 -0.81 -7.27
N PHE A 387 -38.78 0.32 -6.57
CA PHE A 387 -39.85 1.09 -5.95
C PHE A 387 -40.80 1.73 -6.97
N TYR A 388 -40.27 2.34 -8.04
CA TYR A 388 -41.09 2.99 -9.06
C TYR A 388 -42.03 2.02 -9.81
N PRO A 389 -41.54 0.88 -10.37
CA PRO A 389 -42.40 -0.13 -10.98
C PRO A 389 -43.42 -0.71 -9.99
N ALA A 390 -43.00 -1.02 -8.76
CA ALA A 390 -43.89 -1.55 -7.73
C ALA A 390 -45.01 -0.57 -7.35
N SER A 391 -44.69 0.73 -7.33
CA SER A 391 -45.68 1.77 -7.09
C SER A 391 -46.66 1.90 -8.25
N LYS A 392 -46.16 1.84 -9.49
CA LYS A 392 -46.99 1.86 -10.70
C LYS A 392 -47.96 0.68 -10.75
N ALA A 393 -47.51 -0.52 -10.39
CA ALA A 393 -48.36 -1.72 -10.29
C ALA A 393 -49.46 -1.57 -9.23
N ALA A 394 -49.14 -0.94 -8.11
CA ALA A 394 -50.06 -0.75 -6.98
C ALA A 394 -51.17 0.29 -7.22
N THR A 395 -51.02 1.14 -8.24
CA THR A 395 -51.96 2.21 -8.61
C THR A 395 -52.79 1.87 -9.85
N LEU A 396 -52.70 0.65 -10.38
CA LEU A 396 -53.52 0.20 -11.50
C LEU A 396 -55.00 0.13 -11.10
N ASP A 397 -55.89 0.60 -11.97
CA ASP A 397 -57.34 0.41 -11.79
C ASP A 397 -57.69 -1.05 -12.13
N PRO A 398 -58.34 -1.81 -11.21
CA PRO A 398 -58.74 -3.19 -11.46
C PRO A 398 -59.60 -3.37 -12.72
N ILE A 399 -60.44 -2.38 -13.06
CA ILE A 399 -61.36 -2.43 -14.21
C ILE A 399 -60.57 -2.31 -15.51
N ASP A 400 -59.65 -1.35 -15.59
CA ASP A 400 -58.79 -1.14 -16.76
C ASP A 400 -57.81 -2.29 -16.93
N ALA A 401 -57.27 -2.82 -15.84
CA ALA A 401 -56.34 -3.95 -15.85
C ALA A 401 -56.99 -5.24 -16.39
N LEU A 402 -58.29 -5.45 -16.16
CA LEU A 402 -59.03 -6.62 -16.68
C LEU A 402 -59.45 -6.48 -18.15
N ARG A 403 -59.51 -5.25 -18.67
CA ARG A 403 -59.79 -4.93 -20.07
C ARG A 403 -58.56 -4.93 -20.97
N TYR A 404 -57.36 -5.00 -20.38
CA TYR A 404 -56.10 -5.07 -21.09
C TYR A 404 -55.94 -6.44 -21.75
N GLU A 405 -55.73 -6.47 -23.08
CA GLU A 405 -55.44 -7.67 -23.87
C GLU A 405 -53.94 -8.01 -23.89
#